data_AF-A0A103RLV1-F1
#
_entry.id   AF-A0A103RLV1-F1
#
_cell.length_a   1.000
_cell.length_b   1.000
_cell.length_c   1.000
_cell.angle_alpha   90.00
_cell.angle_beta   90.00
_cell.angle_gamma   90.00
#
_symmetry.space_group_name_H-M   'P 1'
#
loop_
_entity.id
_entity.type
_entity.pdbx_description
1 polymer ?
#
loop_
_entity_poly.entity_id
_entity_poly.type
_entity_poly.pdbx_seq_one_letter_code
_entity_poly.pdbx_strand_id
1 'polypeptide(L)'
;MAGRLQEAVQSLYGMEEILTASPAERTSKLARLRREQPIALLECHRAFHALTILKTDEMAMKRAELAVTKDSLIPNPGKSPGRDALFELFVAATLHAAGLAPSIIPEGPQPTVDMRAALDNFLFAVEVKRVTIGQVEKAIRKACRQIKSGNLPGIIALDLTYELALRYQAGAAIEYDTGLERFLRFANQRAEQVAADASQWVGKNPVFGLLIFAQSVFIDRSTGALHIGNFQICKQLPFGTGGDVARCRHEIGNRVIAAQNILSMRTAEMIS
;
A
#
# COMPACT_ATOMS: atom_id res chain seq x y z
N MET A 1 -18.43 1.15 -16.12
CA MET A 1 -17.52 0.32 -15.31
C MET A 1 -17.09 1.01 -14.02
N ALA A 2 -16.54 2.23 -14.05
CA ALA A 2 -16.14 2.96 -12.84
C ALA A 2 -17.25 3.09 -11.77
N GLY A 3 -18.50 3.38 -12.17
CA GLY A 3 -19.64 3.44 -11.24
C GLY A 3 -19.94 2.12 -10.52
N ARG A 4 -19.89 0.99 -11.23
CA ARG A 4 -20.12 -0.35 -10.66
C ARG A 4 -19.03 -0.76 -9.68
N LEU A 5 -17.80 -0.35 -9.92
CA LEU A 5 -16.68 -0.66 -9.04
C LEU A 5 -16.68 0.24 -7.80
N GLN A 6 -17.07 1.51 -7.96
CA GLN A 6 -17.32 2.40 -6.84
C GLN A 6 -18.49 1.87 -5.97
N GLU A 7 -19.59 1.45 -6.59
CA GLU A 7 -20.70 0.79 -5.92
C GLU A 7 -20.24 -0.51 -5.24
N ALA A 8 -19.41 -1.32 -5.89
CA ALA A 8 -18.94 -2.56 -5.30
C ALA A 8 -17.98 -2.34 -4.13
N VAL A 9 -17.06 -1.36 -4.22
CA VAL A 9 -16.24 -0.91 -3.08
C VAL A 9 -17.14 -0.37 -1.97
N GLN A 10 -18.16 0.43 -2.31
CA GLN A 10 -19.10 0.95 -1.30
C GLN A 10 -19.89 -0.18 -0.63
N SER A 11 -20.36 -1.17 -1.40
CA SER A 11 -21.13 -2.31 -0.91
C SER A 11 -20.28 -3.24 -0.04
N LEU A 12 -19.05 -3.56 -0.47
CA LEU A 12 -18.14 -4.48 0.23
C LEU A 12 -17.69 -4.04 1.61
N TYR A 13 -17.65 -2.74 1.85
CA TYR A 13 -17.22 -2.19 3.14
C TYR A 13 -18.40 -1.76 4.02
N GLY A 14 -19.63 -2.16 3.65
CA GLY A 14 -20.85 -1.67 4.31
C GLY A 14 -21.01 -0.16 4.21
N MET A 15 -20.26 0.49 3.31
CA MET A 15 -20.35 1.93 3.06
C MET A 15 -21.65 2.26 2.34
N GLU A 16 -22.24 1.34 1.57
CA GLU A 16 -23.56 1.53 0.94
C GLU A 16 -24.64 1.80 2.01
N GLU A 17 -24.63 1.03 3.09
CA GLU A 17 -25.49 1.23 4.26
C GLU A 17 -25.22 2.54 5.03
N ILE A 18 -24.02 3.10 4.92
CA ILE A 18 -23.63 4.39 5.53
C ILE A 18 -24.01 5.56 4.63
N LEU A 19 -23.80 5.39 3.32
CA LEU A 19 -24.06 6.39 2.29
C LEU A 19 -25.56 6.58 2.08
N THR A 20 -26.34 5.50 2.20
CA THR A 20 -27.82 5.54 2.16
C THR A 20 -28.48 5.88 3.49
N ALA A 21 -27.74 5.84 4.61
CA ALA A 21 -28.26 6.22 5.92
C ALA A 21 -28.54 7.71 6.05
N SER A 22 -29.47 8.05 6.94
CA SER A 22 -29.71 9.44 7.33
C SER A 22 -28.43 10.09 7.90
N PRO A 23 -28.26 11.42 7.86
CA PRO A 23 -27.05 12.07 8.37
C PRO A 23 -26.69 11.69 9.83
N ALA A 24 -27.69 11.47 10.69
CA ALA A 24 -27.48 11.07 12.08
C ALA A 24 -27.01 9.61 12.21
N GLU A 25 -27.63 8.69 11.47
CA GLU A 25 -27.24 7.27 11.44
C GLU A 25 -25.88 7.07 10.75
N ARG A 26 -25.59 7.86 9.72
CA ARG A 26 -24.32 7.87 9.01
C ARG A 26 -23.17 8.12 9.97
N THR A 27 -23.28 9.14 10.83
CA THR A 27 -22.28 9.47 11.84
C THR A 27 -22.06 8.30 12.81
N SER A 28 -23.14 7.68 13.31
CA SER A 28 -23.05 6.53 14.23
C SER A 28 -22.43 5.29 13.56
N LYS A 29 -22.86 4.95 12.34
CA LYS A 29 -22.35 3.81 11.58
C LYS A 29 -20.86 3.99 11.20
N LEU A 30 -20.46 5.20 10.79
CA LEU A 30 -19.05 5.55 10.57
C LEU A 30 -18.24 5.46 11.87
N ALA A 31 -18.74 6.00 12.98
CA ALA A 31 -18.06 5.90 14.27
C ALA A 31 -17.89 4.45 14.74
N ARG A 32 -18.87 3.57 14.45
CA ARG A 32 -18.78 2.13 14.71
C ARG A 32 -17.71 1.48 13.83
N LEU A 33 -17.77 1.67 12.51
CA LEU A 33 -16.79 1.09 11.58
C LEU A 33 -15.37 1.59 11.81
N ARG A 34 -15.21 2.87 12.17
CA ARG A 34 -13.93 3.43 12.60
C ARG A 34 -13.38 2.60 13.76
N ARG A 35 -14.17 2.41 14.82
CA ARG A 35 -13.75 1.68 16.03
C ARG A 35 -13.49 0.20 15.80
N GLU A 36 -14.36 -0.46 15.05
CA GLU A 36 -14.35 -1.92 14.93
C GLU A 36 -13.47 -2.41 13.78
N GLN A 37 -13.34 -1.63 12.70
CA GLN A 37 -12.68 -2.05 11.46
C GLN A 37 -11.82 -0.94 10.80
N PRO A 38 -10.90 -0.30 11.53
CA PRO A 38 -10.09 0.80 10.98
C PRO A 38 -9.20 0.38 9.80
N ILE A 39 -8.76 -0.89 9.75
CA ILE A 39 -7.99 -1.42 8.62
C ILE A 39 -8.85 -1.61 7.37
N ALA A 40 -10.10 -2.03 7.53
CA ALA A 40 -11.02 -2.13 6.40
C ALA A 40 -11.22 -0.75 5.77
N LEU A 41 -11.43 0.29 6.59
CA LEU A 41 -11.55 1.68 6.14
C LEU A 41 -10.31 2.18 5.39
N LEU A 42 -9.10 1.86 5.89
CA LEU A 42 -7.88 2.20 5.17
C LEU A 42 -7.82 1.54 3.79
N GLU A 43 -8.18 0.25 3.70
CA GLU A 43 -8.19 -0.47 2.43
C GLU A 43 -9.27 0.07 1.48
N CYS A 44 -10.44 0.46 1.98
CA CYS A 44 -11.46 1.19 1.18
C CYS A 44 -10.83 2.41 0.52
N HIS A 45 -10.08 3.15 1.33
CA HIS A 45 -9.54 4.43 0.93
C HIS A 45 -8.44 4.26 -0.10
N ARG A 46 -7.51 3.31 0.14
CA ARG A 46 -6.48 2.91 -0.83
C ARG A 46 -7.12 2.51 -2.16
N ALA A 47 -8.18 1.71 -2.11
CA ALA A 47 -8.92 1.28 -3.28
C ALA A 47 -9.54 2.47 -4.02
N PHE A 48 -10.32 3.31 -3.33
CA PHE A 48 -10.98 4.47 -3.91
C PHE A 48 -9.98 5.43 -4.58
N HIS A 49 -8.87 5.69 -3.89
CA HIS A 49 -7.82 6.55 -4.40
C HIS A 49 -7.15 5.95 -5.64
N ALA A 50 -6.82 4.65 -5.60
CA ALA A 50 -6.23 3.97 -6.74
C ALA A 50 -7.13 4.00 -7.96
N LEU A 51 -8.44 3.78 -7.77
CA LEU A 51 -9.43 3.82 -8.83
C LEU A 51 -9.66 5.21 -9.39
N THR A 52 -9.55 6.25 -8.57
CA THR A 52 -9.65 7.64 -9.05
C THR A 52 -8.52 7.98 -10.01
N ILE A 53 -7.31 7.48 -9.72
CA ILE A 53 -6.13 7.68 -10.57
C ILE A 53 -6.18 6.79 -11.82
N LEU A 54 -6.49 5.50 -11.64
CA LEU A 54 -6.36 4.47 -12.67
C LEU A 54 -7.67 4.19 -13.42
N LYS A 55 -8.68 5.06 -13.33
CA LYS A 55 -10.03 4.84 -13.88
C LYS A 55 -10.11 4.53 -15.38
N THR A 56 -9.06 4.84 -16.14
CA THR A 56 -8.96 4.57 -17.58
C THR A 56 -8.10 3.34 -17.91
N ASP A 57 -7.44 2.74 -16.93
CA ASP A 57 -6.60 1.55 -17.12
C ASP A 57 -7.45 0.28 -16.98
N GLU A 58 -7.64 -0.43 -18.09
CA GLU A 58 -8.47 -1.63 -18.15
C GLU A 58 -7.96 -2.75 -17.22
N MET A 59 -6.63 -2.90 -17.06
CA MET A 59 -6.06 -3.93 -16.18
C MET A 59 -6.21 -3.55 -14.71
N ALA A 60 -6.06 -2.27 -14.38
CA ALA A 60 -6.37 -1.80 -13.04
C ALA A 60 -7.84 -2.07 -12.68
N MET A 61 -8.76 -1.84 -13.62
CA MET A 61 -10.17 -2.11 -13.41
C MET A 61 -10.46 -3.61 -13.24
N LYS A 62 -9.88 -4.49 -14.06
CA LYS A 62 -10.03 -5.96 -13.88
C LYS A 62 -9.42 -6.44 -12.56
N ARG A 63 -8.29 -5.88 -12.15
CA ARG A 63 -7.65 -6.23 -10.87
C ARG A 63 -8.49 -5.75 -9.69
N ALA A 64 -9.19 -4.64 -9.83
CA ALA A 64 -10.11 -4.16 -8.82
C ALA A 64 -11.40 -4.98 -8.75
N GLU A 65 -11.94 -5.42 -9.89
CA GLU A 65 -13.04 -6.39 -9.90
C GLU A 65 -12.64 -7.71 -9.22
N LEU A 66 -11.42 -8.19 -9.46
CA LEU A 66 -10.86 -9.34 -8.76
C LEU A 66 -10.79 -9.10 -7.25
N ALA A 67 -10.33 -7.91 -6.85
CA ALA A 67 -10.22 -7.52 -5.45
C ALA A 67 -11.57 -7.57 -4.73
N VAL A 68 -12.60 -7.11 -5.43
CA VAL A 68 -13.99 -7.04 -4.99
C VAL A 68 -14.66 -8.42 -4.93
N THR A 69 -14.32 -9.32 -5.84
CA THR A 69 -15.07 -10.58 -6.04
C THR A 69 -14.50 -11.79 -5.31
N LYS A 70 -13.19 -11.80 -5.00
CA LYS A 70 -12.50 -13.01 -4.50
C LYS A 70 -12.37 -13.14 -2.99
N ASP A 71 -12.79 -12.17 -2.19
CA ASP A 71 -12.69 -12.25 -0.72
C ASP A 71 -13.78 -11.50 0.01
N SER A 72 -14.07 -11.92 1.25
CA SER A 72 -14.58 -10.99 2.25
C SER A 72 -13.43 -10.02 2.54
N LEU A 73 -13.54 -8.75 2.16
CA LEU A 73 -12.53 -7.72 2.41
C LEU A 73 -12.35 -7.38 3.91
N ILE A 74 -13.06 -8.10 4.78
CA ILE A 74 -12.89 -8.09 6.24
C ILE A 74 -11.47 -8.59 6.57
N PRO A 75 -10.75 -7.94 7.50
CA PRO A 75 -9.40 -8.34 7.87
C PRO A 75 -9.37 -9.78 8.40
N ASN A 76 -8.99 -10.73 7.55
CA ASN A 76 -8.66 -12.08 7.97
C ASN A 76 -7.13 -12.23 7.99
N PRO A 77 -6.49 -12.76 9.05
CA PRO A 77 -5.03 -12.88 9.14
C PRO A 77 -4.38 -13.75 8.05
N GLY A 78 -5.18 -14.44 7.23
CA GLY A 78 -4.73 -15.29 6.13
C GLY A 78 -4.35 -14.56 4.84
N LYS A 79 -3.93 -15.35 3.84
CA LYS A 79 -3.75 -14.87 2.46
C LYS A 79 -5.11 -14.51 1.89
N SER A 80 -5.23 -13.29 1.39
CA SER A 80 -6.43 -12.77 0.75
C SER A 80 -6.02 -12.25 -0.62
N PRO A 81 -6.31 -12.99 -1.71
CA PRO A 81 -6.09 -12.51 -3.07
C PRO A 81 -6.68 -11.13 -3.32
N GLY A 82 -7.83 -10.82 -2.70
CA GLY A 82 -8.46 -9.53 -2.87
C GLY A 82 -7.67 -8.39 -2.26
N ARG A 83 -7.13 -8.59 -1.05
CA ARG A 83 -6.23 -7.63 -0.42
C ARG A 83 -4.93 -7.45 -1.21
N ASP A 84 -4.31 -8.54 -1.64
CA ASP A 84 -3.05 -8.44 -2.40
C ASP A 84 -3.28 -7.58 -3.67
N ALA A 85 -4.38 -7.83 -4.39
CA ALA A 85 -4.80 -7.03 -5.54
C ALA A 85 -5.04 -5.53 -5.19
N LEU A 86 -5.67 -5.22 -4.05
CA LEU A 86 -5.85 -3.82 -3.61
C LEU A 86 -4.52 -3.10 -3.35
N PHE A 87 -3.53 -3.79 -2.79
CA PHE A 87 -2.23 -3.15 -2.54
C PHE A 87 -1.43 -2.99 -3.82
N GLU A 88 -1.51 -3.93 -4.75
CA GLU A 88 -0.95 -3.74 -6.09
C GLU A 88 -1.55 -2.51 -6.79
N LEU A 89 -2.87 -2.34 -6.73
CA LEU A 89 -3.54 -1.15 -7.27
C LEU A 89 -3.06 0.13 -6.60
N PHE A 90 -2.89 0.11 -5.27
CA PHE A 90 -2.38 1.26 -4.53
C PHE A 90 -0.94 1.61 -4.92
N VAL A 91 -0.07 0.60 -5.08
CA VAL A 91 1.31 0.80 -5.56
C VAL A 91 1.30 1.35 -6.98
N ALA A 92 0.50 0.79 -7.88
CA ALA A 92 0.36 1.29 -9.26
C ALA A 92 -0.09 2.76 -9.27
N ALA A 93 -1.11 3.11 -8.48
CA ALA A 93 -1.59 4.48 -8.39
C ALA A 93 -0.53 5.44 -7.82
N THR A 94 0.27 4.98 -6.86
CA THR A 94 1.40 5.75 -6.31
C THR A 94 2.46 6.01 -7.37
N LEU A 95 2.82 5.00 -8.16
CA LEU A 95 3.77 5.14 -9.27
C LEU A 95 3.23 6.07 -10.36
N HIS A 96 1.94 5.93 -10.70
CA HIS A 96 1.29 6.82 -11.68
C HIS A 96 1.28 8.27 -11.21
N ALA A 97 0.93 8.53 -9.94
CA ALA A 97 0.97 9.87 -9.36
C ALA A 97 2.39 10.46 -9.32
N ALA A 98 3.42 9.61 -9.30
CA ALA A 98 4.82 10.00 -9.43
C ALA A 98 5.27 10.25 -10.88
N GLY A 99 4.35 10.18 -11.84
CA GLY A 99 4.63 10.39 -13.27
C GLY A 99 5.29 9.19 -13.94
N LEU A 100 5.18 8.00 -13.36
CA LEU A 100 5.58 6.75 -14.01
C LEU A 100 4.39 6.14 -14.74
N ALA A 101 4.66 5.26 -15.70
CA ALA A 101 3.64 4.49 -16.41
C ALA A 101 3.61 3.04 -15.89
N PRO A 102 2.84 2.73 -14.82
CA PRO A 102 2.69 1.37 -14.35
C PRO A 102 1.83 0.53 -15.31
N SER A 103 2.11 -0.76 -15.38
CA SER A 103 1.34 -1.77 -16.10
C SER A 103 1.28 -3.03 -15.24
N ILE A 104 0.09 -3.34 -14.72
CA ILE A 104 -0.15 -4.57 -13.95
C ILE A 104 -0.07 -5.76 -14.92
N ILE A 105 0.67 -6.80 -14.52
CA ILE A 105 0.81 -8.00 -15.35
C ILE A 105 -0.24 -9.04 -14.91
N PRO A 106 -1.05 -9.58 -15.84
CA PRO A 106 -1.97 -10.66 -15.52
C PRO A 106 -1.25 -11.89 -14.97
N GLU A 107 -1.86 -12.57 -14.01
CA GLU A 107 -1.37 -13.86 -13.54
C GLU A 107 -1.34 -14.85 -14.72
N GLY A 108 -0.16 -15.43 -14.97
CA GLY A 108 0.07 -16.43 -16.01
C GLY A 108 0.65 -17.73 -15.45
N PRO A 109 0.82 -18.77 -16.30
CA PRO A 109 1.36 -20.07 -15.89
C PRO A 109 2.84 -20.01 -15.45
N GLN A 110 3.55 -18.93 -15.76
CA GLN A 110 4.92 -18.71 -15.30
C GLN A 110 4.97 -17.62 -14.23
N PRO A 111 5.93 -17.69 -13.28
CA PRO A 111 6.13 -16.63 -12.29
C PRO A 111 6.57 -15.34 -12.99
N THR A 112 5.60 -14.50 -13.28
CA THR A 112 5.81 -13.12 -13.72
C THR A 112 5.96 -12.22 -12.51
N VAL A 113 6.48 -11.03 -12.77
CA VAL A 113 6.47 -9.97 -11.78
C VAL A 113 5.06 -9.42 -11.60
N ASP A 114 4.75 -8.85 -10.43
CA ASP A 114 3.39 -8.36 -10.14
C ASP A 114 3.02 -7.19 -11.07
N MET A 115 3.95 -6.28 -11.36
CA MET A 115 3.76 -5.22 -12.35
C MET A 115 5.09 -4.75 -12.97
N ARG A 116 4.98 -3.98 -14.05
CA ARG A 116 6.08 -3.19 -14.62
C ARG A 116 5.79 -1.71 -14.46
N ALA A 117 6.82 -0.89 -14.44
CA ALA A 117 6.68 0.55 -14.55
C ALA A 117 7.75 1.13 -15.47
N ALA A 118 7.38 2.17 -16.19
CA ALA A 118 8.31 2.92 -17.05
C ALA A 118 8.49 4.35 -16.56
N LEU A 119 9.73 4.85 -16.66
CA LEU A 119 10.08 6.25 -16.56
C LEU A 119 10.95 6.57 -17.79
N ASP A 120 10.45 7.42 -18.68
CA ASP A 120 11.05 7.67 -19.99
C ASP A 120 11.34 6.35 -20.74
N ASN A 121 12.62 6.09 -21.07
CA ASN A 121 13.06 4.87 -21.75
C ASN A 121 13.51 3.76 -20.77
N PHE A 122 13.29 3.92 -19.46
CA PHE A 122 13.70 2.96 -18.45
C PHE A 122 12.51 2.13 -17.96
N LEU A 123 12.50 0.84 -18.32
CA LEU A 123 11.51 -0.13 -17.88
C LEU A 123 12.05 -0.97 -16.71
N PHE A 124 11.25 -1.13 -15.67
CA PHE A 124 11.63 -1.93 -14.50
C PHE A 124 10.46 -2.74 -13.95
N ALA A 125 10.80 -3.80 -13.23
CA ALA A 125 9.86 -4.65 -12.52
C ALA A 125 9.52 -4.08 -11.14
N VAL A 126 8.30 -4.36 -10.68
CA VAL A 126 7.85 -3.98 -9.34
C VAL A 126 7.22 -5.23 -8.73
N GLU A 127 7.77 -5.66 -7.60
CA GLU A 127 7.21 -6.72 -6.78
C GLU A 127 6.51 -6.14 -5.57
N VAL A 128 5.29 -6.58 -5.32
CA VAL A 128 4.44 -6.09 -4.25
C VAL A 128 4.24 -7.22 -3.22
N LYS A 129 4.52 -6.94 -1.95
CA LYS A 129 4.39 -7.94 -0.88
C LYS A 129 3.78 -7.31 0.37
N ARG A 130 2.67 -7.88 0.84
CA ARG A 130 2.15 -7.63 2.19
C ARG A 130 2.78 -8.62 3.15
N VAL A 131 3.40 -8.15 4.23
CA VAL A 131 4.22 -9.02 5.10
C VAL A 131 4.13 -8.62 6.56
N THR A 132 4.29 -9.61 7.45
CA THR A 132 4.60 -9.34 8.86
C THR A 132 6.11 -9.15 9.03
N ILE A 133 6.54 -8.52 10.12
CA ILE A 133 7.97 -8.26 10.41
C ILE A 133 8.78 -9.57 10.33
N GLY A 134 8.27 -10.66 10.90
CA GLY A 134 8.95 -11.97 10.89
C GLY A 134 9.05 -12.64 9.51
N GLN A 135 8.33 -12.13 8.51
CA GLN A 135 8.30 -12.70 7.15
C GLN A 135 9.05 -11.83 6.12
N VAL A 136 9.51 -10.65 6.52
CA VAL A 136 10.13 -9.66 5.63
C VAL A 136 11.28 -10.25 4.81
N GLU A 137 12.24 -10.92 5.46
CA GLU A 137 13.40 -11.49 4.76
C GLU A 137 12.95 -12.51 3.69
N LYS A 138 12.07 -13.45 4.07
CA LYS A 138 11.56 -14.48 3.16
C LYS A 138 10.86 -13.86 1.95
N ALA A 139 10.09 -12.79 2.17
CA ALA A 139 9.37 -12.09 1.12
C ALA A 139 10.32 -11.29 0.21
N ILE A 140 11.30 -10.58 0.75
CA ILE A 140 12.33 -9.87 -0.03
C ILE A 140 13.10 -10.86 -0.90
N ARG A 141 13.53 -12.00 -0.35
CA ARG A 141 14.21 -13.05 -1.12
C ARG A 141 13.32 -13.63 -2.23
N LYS A 142 12.02 -13.77 -1.97
CA LYS A 142 11.05 -14.21 -2.99
C LYS A 142 10.92 -13.17 -4.11
N ALA A 143 10.71 -11.91 -3.76
CA ALA A 143 10.60 -10.81 -4.72
C ALA A 143 11.87 -10.68 -5.57
N CYS A 144 13.06 -10.81 -4.97
CA CYS A 144 14.32 -10.82 -5.71
C CYS A 144 14.37 -11.91 -6.79
N ARG A 145 13.87 -13.13 -6.49
CA ARG A 145 13.81 -14.21 -7.47
C ARG A 145 12.83 -13.90 -8.61
N GLN A 146 11.68 -13.29 -8.31
CA GLN A 146 10.67 -12.91 -9.31
C GLN A 146 11.18 -11.79 -10.23
N ILE A 147 11.83 -10.76 -9.67
CA ILE A 147 12.45 -9.69 -10.44
C ILE A 147 13.55 -10.26 -11.34
N LYS A 148 14.40 -11.15 -10.79
CA LYS A 148 15.45 -11.81 -11.57
C LYS A 148 14.89 -12.66 -12.70
N SER A 149 13.81 -13.42 -12.48
CA SER A 149 13.17 -14.21 -13.55
C SER A 149 12.51 -13.33 -14.62
N GLY A 150 12.09 -12.12 -14.26
CA GLY A 150 11.59 -11.12 -15.19
C GLY A 150 12.67 -10.48 -16.10
N ASN A 151 13.96 -10.75 -15.85
CA ASN A 151 15.11 -10.18 -16.57
C ASN A 151 15.06 -8.64 -16.67
N LEU A 152 14.62 -7.99 -15.60
CA LEU A 152 14.56 -6.54 -15.49
C LEU A 152 15.20 -6.09 -14.17
N PRO A 153 15.77 -4.87 -14.11
CA PRO A 153 15.97 -4.23 -12.82
C PRO A 153 14.62 -4.01 -12.15
N GLY A 154 14.56 -3.92 -10.83
CA GLY A 154 13.29 -3.72 -10.16
C GLY A 154 13.33 -3.10 -8.79
N ILE A 155 12.13 -2.81 -8.29
CA ILE A 155 11.88 -2.36 -6.93
C ILE A 155 10.98 -3.35 -6.21
N ILE A 156 11.06 -3.36 -4.88
CA ILE A 156 10.17 -4.13 -4.02
C ILE A 156 9.31 -3.14 -3.24
N ALA A 157 7.99 -3.27 -3.30
CA ALA A 157 7.03 -2.58 -2.47
C ALA A 157 6.56 -3.50 -1.33
N LEU A 158 6.80 -3.10 -0.09
CA LEU A 158 6.43 -3.84 1.11
C LEU A 158 5.33 -3.12 1.87
N ASP A 159 4.23 -3.80 2.18
CA ASP A 159 3.23 -3.32 3.14
C ASP A 159 3.46 -3.94 4.52
N LEU A 160 3.83 -3.10 5.48
CA LEU A 160 3.95 -3.44 6.90
C LEU A 160 2.75 -2.95 7.73
N THR A 161 1.81 -2.24 7.09
CA THR A 161 0.68 -1.59 7.75
C THR A 161 -0.13 -2.55 8.60
N TYR A 162 -0.40 -3.75 8.10
CA TYR A 162 -1.24 -4.73 8.78
C TYR A 162 -0.63 -5.20 10.11
N GLU A 163 0.65 -5.54 10.11
CA GLU A 163 1.37 -5.97 11.32
C GLU A 163 1.43 -4.84 12.36
N LEU A 164 1.69 -3.62 11.90
CA LEU A 164 1.79 -2.45 12.78
C LEU A 164 0.43 -2.08 13.37
N ALA A 165 -0.63 -2.13 12.57
CA ALA A 165 -1.99 -1.85 13.03
C ALA A 165 -2.53 -2.90 14.00
N LEU A 166 -2.29 -4.19 13.75
CA LEU A 166 -2.73 -5.27 14.64
C LEU A 166 -2.06 -5.19 16.02
N ARG A 167 -0.76 -4.89 16.06
CA ARG A 167 -0.04 -4.71 17.34
C ARG A 167 -0.56 -3.52 18.15
N TYR A 168 -1.10 -2.52 17.49
CA TYR A 168 -1.72 -1.35 18.13
C TYR A 168 -3.14 -1.64 18.63
N GLN A 169 -3.95 -2.36 17.84
CA GLN A 169 -5.29 -2.76 18.25
C GLN A 169 -5.29 -3.72 19.45
N ALA A 170 -4.25 -4.53 19.60
CA ALA A 170 -4.10 -5.48 20.70
C ALA A 170 -3.64 -4.83 22.03
N GLY A 171 -3.26 -3.55 22.05
CA GLY A 171 -2.61 -2.91 23.19
C GLY A 171 -3.14 -1.51 23.51
N ALA A 172 -4.15 -1.47 24.39
CA ALA A 172 -4.54 -0.33 25.22
C ALA A 172 -5.12 0.93 24.53
N ALA A 173 -6.08 1.55 25.21
CA ALA A 173 -6.50 2.91 24.95
C ALA A 173 -5.28 3.83 25.13
N ILE A 174 -4.82 4.43 24.05
CA ILE A 174 -3.70 5.35 24.07
C ILE A 174 -4.22 6.76 24.38
N GLU A 175 -3.69 7.38 25.43
CA GLU A 175 -3.79 8.83 25.61
C GLU A 175 -3.02 9.54 24.48
N TYR A 176 -3.68 10.54 23.88
CA TYR A 176 -3.51 11.00 22.51
C TYR A 176 -2.07 11.40 22.13
N ASP A 177 -1.29 11.94 23.07
CA ASP A 177 0.00 12.53 22.72
C ASP A 177 1.18 11.57 22.85
N THR A 178 1.32 10.85 23.96
CA THR A 178 2.55 10.08 24.22
C THR A 178 2.57 8.73 23.53
N GLY A 179 1.43 8.06 23.37
CA GLY A 179 1.39 6.75 22.74
C GLY A 179 1.36 6.80 21.21
N LEU A 180 0.77 7.85 20.62
CA LEU A 180 0.84 8.07 19.17
C LEU A 180 2.31 8.29 18.78
N GLU A 181 2.98 9.31 19.31
CA GLU A 181 4.38 9.59 19.00
C GLU A 181 5.31 8.39 19.25
N ARG A 182 5.07 7.62 20.32
CA ARG A 182 5.83 6.40 20.60
C ARG A 182 5.59 5.34 19.53
N PHE A 183 4.36 5.15 19.08
CA PHE A 183 4.06 4.23 17.99
C PHE A 183 4.67 4.70 16.67
N LEU A 184 4.56 5.99 16.34
CA LEU A 184 5.14 6.56 15.12
C LEU A 184 6.66 6.35 15.11
N ARG A 185 7.33 6.60 16.25
CA ARG A 185 8.76 6.30 16.41
C ARG A 185 9.07 4.81 16.26
N PHE A 186 8.27 3.93 16.87
CA PHE A 186 8.46 2.49 16.74
C PHE A 186 8.30 2.03 15.29
N ALA A 187 7.25 2.46 14.60
CA ALA A 187 7.00 2.14 13.20
C ALA A 187 8.15 2.63 12.31
N ASN A 188 8.63 3.85 12.54
CA ASN A 188 9.77 4.41 11.81
C ASN A 188 11.05 3.59 12.05
N GLN A 189 11.42 3.34 13.31
CA GLN A 189 12.59 2.53 13.65
C GLN A 189 12.54 1.14 13.02
N ARG A 190 11.35 0.53 12.97
CA ARG A 190 11.17 -0.79 12.35
C ARG A 190 11.31 -0.75 10.84
N ALA A 191 10.73 0.25 10.18
CA ALA A 191 10.89 0.42 8.75
C ALA A 191 12.36 0.74 8.38
N GLU A 192 13.05 1.56 9.19
CA GLU A 192 14.48 1.87 9.00
C GLU A 192 15.36 0.63 9.17
N GLN A 193 15.08 -0.19 10.19
CA GLN A 193 15.78 -1.45 10.41
C GLN A 193 15.59 -2.41 9.23
N VAL A 194 14.34 -2.58 8.76
CA VAL A 194 14.04 -3.40 7.57
C VAL A 194 14.79 -2.89 6.35
N ALA A 195 14.83 -1.57 6.15
CA ALA A 195 15.55 -0.96 5.03
C ALA A 195 17.07 -1.19 5.11
N ALA A 196 17.65 -1.13 6.31
CA ALA A 196 19.06 -1.40 6.55
C ALA A 196 19.39 -2.88 6.25
N ASP A 197 18.59 -3.81 6.77
CA ASP A 197 18.80 -5.25 6.61
C ASP A 197 18.55 -5.72 5.17
N ALA A 198 17.60 -5.10 4.47
CA ALA A 198 17.24 -5.45 3.10
C ALA A 198 18.43 -5.41 2.13
N SER A 199 19.39 -4.50 2.36
CA SER A 199 20.61 -4.43 1.53
C SER A 199 21.40 -5.73 1.57
N GLN A 200 21.43 -6.42 2.72
CA GLN A 200 22.10 -7.72 2.86
C GLN A 200 21.31 -8.84 2.19
N TRP A 201 19.97 -8.81 2.30
CA TRP A 201 19.11 -9.87 1.75
C TRP A 201 18.97 -9.83 0.23
N VAL A 202 19.01 -8.63 -0.34
CA VAL A 202 18.97 -8.40 -1.80
C VAL A 202 20.25 -8.90 -2.46
N GLY A 203 21.41 -8.69 -1.84
CA GLY A 203 22.69 -9.17 -2.35
C GLY A 203 22.98 -8.68 -3.77
N LYS A 204 23.26 -9.59 -4.71
CA LYS A 204 23.57 -9.28 -6.12
C LYS A 204 22.35 -9.28 -7.05
N ASN A 205 21.13 -9.40 -6.51
CA ASN A 205 19.92 -9.41 -7.34
C ASN A 205 19.66 -8.03 -7.96
N PRO A 206 19.00 -7.94 -9.13
CA PRO A 206 18.78 -6.69 -9.83
C PRO A 206 17.68 -5.82 -9.21
N VAL A 207 17.74 -5.61 -7.90
CA VAL A 207 16.80 -4.79 -7.13
C VAL A 207 17.49 -3.52 -6.70
N PHE A 208 16.99 -2.37 -7.16
CA PHE A 208 17.63 -1.07 -6.94
C PHE A 208 16.90 -0.18 -5.95
N GLY A 209 15.69 -0.56 -5.54
CA GLY A 209 14.88 0.24 -4.61
C GLY A 209 13.96 -0.62 -3.75
N LEU A 210 13.68 -0.11 -2.56
CA LEU A 210 12.72 -0.65 -1.63
C LEU A 210 11.75 0.47 -1.24
N LEU A 211 10.45 0.24 -1.46
CA LEU A 211 9.38 1.09 -0.99
C LEU A 211 8.71 0.41 0.20
N ILE A 212 8.79 1.01 1.38
CA ILE A 212 8.15 0.49 2.58
C ILE A 212 6.93 1.35 2.91
N PHE A 213 5.77 0.71 2.92
CA PHE A 213 4.49 1.29 3.29
C PHE A 213 4.17 0.85 4.72
N ALA A 214 4.17 1.81 5.65
CA ALA A 214 3.81 1.60 7.04
C ALA A 214 2.79 2.66 7.44
N GLN A 215 1.53 2.43 7.09
CA GLN A 215 0.45 3.32 7.49
C GLN A 215 -0.06 2.93 8.86
N SER A 216 -0.62 3.91 9.54
CA SER A 216 -1.12 3.81 10.90
C SER A 216 -2.46 4.50 10.96
N VAL A 217 -3.42 3.86 11.63
CA VAL A 217 -4.80 4.32 11.66
C VAL A 217 -5.19 4.45 13.12
N PHE A 218 -5.56 5.66 13.52
CA PHE A 218 -5.97 6.01 14.87
C PHE A 218 -7.32 6.68 14.86
N ILE A 219 -8.04 6.60 15.96
CA ILE A 219 -9.33 7.24 16.11
C ILE A 219 -9.23 8.13 17.34
N ASP A 220 -9.51 9.39 17.12
CA ASP A 220 -9.80 10.32 18.19
C ASP A 220 -11.04 9.87 18.93
N ARG A 221 -10.91 9.53 20.21
CA ARG A 221 -12.07 9.17 21.03
C ARG A 221 -12.88 10.40 21.43
N SER A 222 -12.27 11.58 21.47
CA SER A 222 -12.93 12.83 21.85
C SER A 222 -13.73 13.43 20.70
N THR A 223 -13.21 13.35 19.47
CA THR A 223 -13.88 13.89 18.27
C THR A 223 -14.50 12.82 17.38
N GLY A 224 -14.14 11.55 17.56
CA GLY A 224 -14.53 10.47 16.64
C GLY A 224 -13.82 10.52 15.28
N ALA A 225 -12.86 11.44 15.11
CA ALA A 225 -12.10 11.60 13.87
C ALA A 225 -11.17 10.41 13.65
N LEU A 226 -11.05 9.96 12.40
CA LEU A 226 -10.11 8.91 12.02
C LEU A 226 -8.84 9.61 11.47
N HIS A 227 -7.72 9.39 12.13
CA HIS A 227 -6.42 9.89 11.74
C HIS A 227 -5.62 8.80 11.05
N ILE A 228 -5.09 9.09 9.88
CA ILE A 228 -4.18 8.18 9.17
C ILE A 228 -2.78 8.77 9.20
N GLY A 229 -1.94 8.26 10.10
CA GLY A 229 -0.52 8.56 10.11
C GLY A 229 0.20 7.72 9.06
N ASN A 230 0.99 8.35 8.21
CA ASN A 230 1.68 7.66 7.13
C ASN A 230 3.19 7.64 7.40
N PHE A 231 3.79 6.45 7.49
CA PHE A 231 5.25 6.26 7.51
C PHE A 231 5.67 5.59 6.23
N GLN A 232 6.59 6.25 5.54
CA GLN A 232 7.04 5.82 4.24
C GLN A 232 8.54 5.95 4.19
N ILE A 233 9.20 4.83 3.94
CA ILE A 233 10.64 4.79 3.74
C ILE A 233 10.87 4.29 2.34
N CYS A 234 11.27 5.20 1.46
CA CYS A 234 11.88 4.82 0.18
C CYS A 234 13.39 4.73 0.41
N LYS A 235 13.91 3.51 0.41
CA LYS A 235 15.34 3.27 0.52
C LYS A 235 15.91 2.88 -0.83
N GLN A 236 16.90 3.64 -1.28
CA GLN A 236 17.74 3.21 -2.38
C GLN A 236 18.65 2.08 -1.90
N LEU A 237 18.69 1.00 -2.68
CA LEU A 237 19.56 -0.12 -2.40
C LEU A 237 20.83 -0.01 -3.26
N PRO A 238 21.98 -0.52 -2.76
CA PRO A 238 23.25 -0.44 -3.46
C PRO A 238 23.28 -1.44 -4.63
N PHE A 239 22.54 -1.17 -5.71
CA PHE A 239 22.56 -1.98 -6.93
C PHE A 239 23.04 -1.20 -8.14
N GLY A 240 24.23 -1.54 -8.63
CA GLY A 240 24.93 -0.86 -9.73
C GLY A 240 25.40 0.54 -9.33
N THR A 241 26.59 0.97 -9.71
CA THR A 241 27.08 2.35 -9.43
C THR A 241 27.32 3.16 -10.70
N GLY A 242 26.95 2.61 -11.87
CA GLY A 242 27.17 3.25 -13.17
C GLY A 242 25.88 3.57 -13.93
N GLY A 243 25.91 4.66 -14.70
CA GLY A 243 24.97 4.96 -15.79
C GLY A 243 23.57 5.42 -15.37
N ASP A 244 22.62 5.30 -16.31
CA ASP A 244 21.22 5.73 -16.20
C ASP A 244 20.48 5.13 -14.99
N VAL A 245 20.92 3.97 -14.47
CA VAL A 245 20.32 3.32 -13.29
C VAL A 245 20.50 4.15 -12.01
N ALA A 246 21.63 4.86 -11.87
CA ALA A 246 21.86 5.74 -10.70
C ALA A 246 21.00 7.01 -10.75
N ARG A 247 20.85 7.60 -11.95
CA ARG A 247 19.95 8.75 -12.18
C ARG A 247 18.49 8.36 -11.93
N CYS A 248 18.04 7.25 -12.55
CA CYS A 248 16.68 6.75 -12.37
C CYS A 248 16.38 6.42 -10.90
N ARG A 249 17.33 5.89 -10.13
CA ARG A 249 17.15 5.63 -8.70
C ARG A 249 16.79 6.88 -7.88
N HIS A 250 17.55 7.96 -8.07
CA HIS A 250 17.33 9.21 -7.36
C HIS A 250 16.01 9.84 -7.76
N GLU A 251 15.73 9.85 -9.06
CA GLU A 251 14.54 10.45 -9.61
C GLU A 251 13.25 9.69 -9.26
N ILE A 252 13.24 8.37 -9.42
CA ILE A 252 12.09 7.52 -9.06
C ILE A 252 11.81 7.63 -7.56
N GLY A 253 12.84 7.54 -6.71
CA GLY A 253 12.66 7.62 -5.26
C GLY A 253 12.01 8.94 -4.82
N ASN A 254 12.53 10.08 -5.29
CA ASN A 254 12.00 11.40 -4.93
C ASN A 254 10.57 11.60 -5.45
N ARG A 255 10.30 11.20 -6.70
CA ARG A 255 8.96 11.32 -7.30
C ARG A 255 7.94 10.47 -6.56
N VAL A 256 8.30 9.24 -6.17
CA VAL A 256 7.42 8.33 -5.43
C VAL A 256 7.12 8.88 -4.03
N ILE A 257 8.13 9.37 -3.29
CA ILE A 257 7.91 10.01 -1.99
C ILE A 257 6.95 11.22 -2.13
N ALA A 258 7.19 12.08 -3.12
CA ALA A 258 6.38 13.28 -3.33
C ALA A 258 4.92 12.95 -3.69
N ALA A 259 4.72 12.03 -4.64
CA ALA A 259 3.40 11.58 -5.05
C ALA A 259 2.62 10.99 -3.87
N GLN A 260 3.29 10.17 -3.07
CA GLN A 260 2.64 9.48 -1.98
C GLN A 260 2.29 10.41 -0.82
N ASN A 261 3.08 11.46 -0.54
CA ASN A 261 2.71 12.53 0.38
C ASN A 261 1.41 13.22 -0.06
N ILE A 262 1.24 13.48 -1.37
CA ILE A 262 -0.01 14.04 -1.92
C ILE A 262 -1.18 13.06 -1.71
N LEU A 263 -0.98 11.76 -1.98
CA LEU A 263 -2.03 10.76 -1.77
C LEU A 263 -2.42 10.66 -0.28
N SER A 264 -1.43 10.73 0.61
CA SER A 264 -1.59 10.69 2.06
C SER A 264 -2.33 11.92 2.60
N MET A 265 -2.06 13.12 2.10
CA MET A 265 -2.80 14.33 2.49
C MET A 265 -4.27 14.26 2.08
N ARG A 266 -4.53 13.88 0.82
CA ARG A 266 -5.91 13.68 0.32
C ARG A 266 -6.66 12.60 1.08
N THR A 267 -5.92 11.62 1.60
CA THR A 267 -6.46 10.58 2.48
C THR A 267 -6.94 11.13 3.81
N ALA A 268 -6.18 12.01 4.44
CA ALA A 268 -6.58 12.65 5.69
C ALA A 268 -7.82 13.55 5.49
N GLU A 269 -7.86 14.33 4.40
CA GLU A 269 -8.95 15.27 4.08
C GLU A 269 -10.30 14.59 3.77
N MET A 270 -10.29 13.41 3.13
CA MET A 270 -11.53 12.68 2.82
C MET A 270 -12.18 12.04 4.05
N ILE A 271 -11.41 11.86 5.11
CA ILE A 271 -11.78 11.05 6.27
C ILE A 271 -12.20 11.95 7.45
N SER A 272 -11.66 13.16 7.53
CA SER A 272 -12.10 14.24 8.41
C SER A 272 -13.49 14.74 8.03
#